data_AF-A0A7Y3MHH0-F1
#
_entry.id   AF-A0A7Y3MHH0-F1
#
_cell.length_a   1.000
_cell.length_b   1.000
_cell.length_c   1.000
_cell.angle_alpha   90.00
_cell.angle_beta   90.00
_cell.angle_gamma   90.00
#
_symmetry.space_group_name_H-M   'P 1'
#
loop_
_entity.id
_entity.type
_entity.pdbx_description
1 polymer ?
#
loop_
_entity_poly.entity_id
_entity_poly.type
_entity_poly.pdbx_seq_one_letter_code
_entity_poly.pdbx_strand_id
1 'polypeptide(L)'
;MKLFSLNLLKKSCLGSAILAAPLLMSGPAFAQTALSVDSEPSEKNPGVEIVRPVEDLADIVRPHPVDRDFINTALVLTDAGGRGSVTYCVAYNQRGDAIGRGFSKVPGNGVRVVFASDLSNGVDFLGKIRCKSRDRVSGTAYIVGADFSDTRVHNLHDRAGSVISVPVVISR
;
A
#
# COMPACT_ATOMS: atom_id res chain seq x y z
N MET A 1 19.46 50.03 -12.40
CA MET A 1 20.70 49.21 -12.28
C MET A 1 20.39 47.79 -12.75
N LYS A 2 21.35 47.18 -13.47
CA LYS A 2 21.31 46.01 -14.38
C LYS A 2 20.60 44.76 -13.80
N LEU A 3 19.58 44.17 -14.43
CA LEU A 3 19.58 43.20 -15.56
C LEU A 3 20.48 41.97 -15.34
N PHE A 4 19.85 40.82 -14.99
CA PHE A 4 20.49 39.51 -14.92
C PHE A 4 20.10 38.62 -16.11
N SER A 5 21.09 37.87 -16.55
CA SER A 5 21.30 37.37 -17.90
C SER A 5 20.76 35.95 -18.08
N LEU A 6 20.04 35.70 -19.19
CA LEU A 6 19.77 34.37 -19.72
C LEU A 6 21.07 33.75 -20.24
N ASN A 7 21.38 32.53 -19.80
CA ASN A 7 22.37 31.67 -20.47
C ASN A 7 21.65 30.56 -21.23
N LEU A 8 21.52 30.81 -22.55
CA LEU A 8 21.37 29.81 -23.59
C LEU A 8 22.60 28.90 -23.60
N LEU A 9 22.42 27.57 -23.58
CA LEU A 9 23.41 26.65 -24.11
C LEU A 9 22.91 25.95 -25.37
N LYS A 10 23.66 26.19 -26.46
CA LYS A 10 23.61 25.63 -27.81
C LYS A 10 23.79 24.09 -27.77
N LYS A 11 22.97 23.32 -28.49
CA LYS A 11 23.13 22.82 -29.89
C LYS A 11 24.40 21.99 -30.16
N SER A 12 24.22 20.71 -30.53
CA SER A 12 25.00 19.90 -31.49
C SER A 12 24.19 18.61 -31.74
N CYS A 13 23.47 18.40 -32.85
CA CYS A 13 23.85 18.11 -34.25
C CYS A 13 24.59 16.79 -34.51
N LEU A 14 23.92 15.95 -35.31
CA LEU A 14 24.40 14.98 -36.30
C LEU A 14 25.14 13.71 -35.81
N GLY A 15 24.61 12.55 -36.21
CA GLY A 15 25.40 11.32 -36.25
C GLY A 15 24.63 10.07 -36.61
N SER A 16 24.60 9.75 -37.90
CA SER A 16 24.57 8.40 -38.48
C SER A 16 23.27 7.58 -38.49
N ALA A 17 22.74 7.48 -39.71
CA ALA A 17 21.95 6.36 -40.20
C ALA A 17 22.77 5.06 -40.17
N ILE A 18 22.18 3.98 -39.67
CA ILE A 18 22.64 2.60 -39.93
C ILE A 18 21.42 1.75 -40.30
N LEU A 19 21.45 1.33 -41.56
CA LEU A 19 20.91 0.13 -42.19
C LEU A 19 19.87 -0.71 -41.46
N ALA A 20 18.77 -0.91 -42.19
CA ALA A 20 17.83 -2.00 -42.05
C ALA A 20 18.51 -3.38 -42.13
N ALA A 21 18.11 -4.28 -41.23
CA ALA A 21 18.16 -5.72 -41.42
C ALA A 21 16.87 -6.33 -40.82
N PRO A 22 15.98 -6.93 -41.62
CA PRO A 22 14.85 -7.68 -41.11
C PRO A 22 15.30 -9.12 -40.83
N LEU A 23 15.62 -9.42 -39.57
CA LEU A 23 15.70 -10.81 -39.12
C LEU A 23 14.39 -11.17 -38.43
N LEU A 24 13.52 -11.79 -39.24
CA LEU A 24 12.38 -12.60 -38.83
C LEU A 24 12.88 -13.71 -37.89
N MET A 25 12.95 -13.40 -36.59
CA MET A 25 13.04 -14.41 -35.55
C MET A 25 11.61 -14.69 -35.09
N SER A 26 10.96 -15.63 -35.78
CA SER A 26 9.76 -16.32 -35.30
C SER A 26 10.11 -17.13 -34.05
N GLY A 27 10.20 -16.44 -32.91
CA GLY A 27 10.30 -17.07 -31.61
C GLY A 27 8.92 -17.62 -31.21
N PRO A 28 8.85 -18.78 -30.54
CA PRO A 28 7.59 -19.30 -30.03
C PRO A 28 6.98 -18.26 -29.10
N ALA A 29 5.80 -17.76 -29.49
CA ALA A 29 4.94 -16.97 -28.65
C ALA A 29 4.51 -17.83 -27.46
N PHE A 30 5.33 -17.84 -26.41
CA PHE A 30 4.86 -18.24 -25.09
C PHE A 30 3.90 -17.16 -24.63
N ALA A 31 2.64 -17.29 -25.07
CA ALA A 31 1.50 -16.68 -24.42
C ALA A 31 1.45 -17.28 -23.01
N GLN A 32 2.22 -16.68 -22.11
CA GLN A 32 2.02 -16.87 -20.68
C GLN A 32 0.67 -16.23 -20.38
N THR A 33 -0.38 -17.02 -20.51
CA THR A 33 -1.67 -16.74 -19.90
C THR A 33 -1.46 -16.75 -18.40
N ALA A 34 -0.89 -15.66 -17.88
CA ALA A 34 -0.93 -15.33 -16.48
C ALA A 34 -2.38 -14.92 -16.20
N LEU A 35 -3.27 -15.91 -16.14
CA LEU A 35 -4.48 -15.84 -15.36
C LEU A 35 -4.02 -15.80 -13.90
N SER A 36 -3.51 -14.64 -13.49
CA SER A 36 -3.50 -14.26 -12.09
C SER A 36 -4.97 -14.24 -11.71
N VAL A 37 -5.43 -15.34 -11.14
CA VAL A 37 -6.66 -15.39 -10.37
C VAL A 37 -6.40 -14.46 -9.20
N ASP A 38 -6.63 -13.16 -9.45
CA ASP A 38 -6.80 -12.16 -8.42
C ASP A 38 -7.99 -12.66 -7.61
N SER A 39 -7.67 -13.49 -6.63
CA SER A 39 -8.58 -13.96 -5.61
C SER A 39 -8.93 -12.71 -4.83
N GLU A 40 -9.90 -11.97 -5.37
CA GLU A 40 -10.53 -10.83 -4.73
C GLU A 40 -10.77 -11.23 -3.27
N PRO A 41 -10.40 -10.38 -2.31
CA PRO A 41 -10.59 -10.68 -0.90
C PRO A 41 -12.06 -11.00 -0.66
N SER A 42 -12.37 -12.29 -0.58
CA SER A 42 -13.75 -12.75 -0.54
C SER A 42 -14.32 -12.42 0.84
N GLU A 43 -15.39 -11.63 0.86
CA GLU A 43 -16.16 -11.28 2.05
C GLU A 43 -16.64 -12.51 2.84
N LYS A 44 -16.59 -13.71 2.23
CA LYS A 44 -17.01 -14.98 2.81
C LYS A 44 -16.17 -15.40 4.04
N ASN A 45 -14.94 -14.90 4.16
CA ASN A 45 -14.13 -15.07 5.38
C ASN A 45 -13.33 -13.78 5.65
N PRO A 46 -13.93 -12.82 6.39
CA PRO A 46 -13.36 -11.49 6.58
C PRO A 46 -12.21 -11.44 7.60
N GLY A 47 -11.93 -12.55 8.30
CA GLY A 47 -10.96 -12.58 9.39
C GLY A 47 -11.52 -11.99 10.69
N VAL A 48 -10.61 -11.58 11.57
CA VAL A 48 -10.95 -11.01 12.90
C VAL A 48 -11.25 -9.52 12.77
N GLU A 49 -12.18 -9.02 13.58
CA GLU A 49 -12.44 -7.59 13.70
C GLU A 49 -11.29 -6.90 14.45
N ILE A 50 -10.67 -5.91 13.82
CA ILE A 50 -9.61 -5.10 14.38
C ILE A 50 -10.23 -3.82 14.90
N VAL A 51 -10.39 -3.78 16.22
CA VAL A 51 -10.92 -2.62 16.95
C VAL A 51 -9.74 -1.93 17.64
N ARG A 52 -9.27 -0.84 17.03
CA ARG A 52 -8.38 0.12 17.69
C ARG A 52 -9.00 1.51 17.63
N PRO A 53 -9.30 2.12 18.79
CA PRO A 53 -9.64 3.53 18.87
C PRO A 53 -8.39 4.38 18.57
N VAL A 54 -8.59 5.63 18.12
CA VAL A 54 -7.47 6.53 17.78
C VAL A 54 -6.79 7.06 19.03
N GLU A 55 -7.50 7.05 20.15
CA GLU A 55 -7.02 7.41 21.48
C GLU A 55 -5.83 6.52 21.89
N ASP A 56 -5.83 5.24 21.49
CA ASP A 56 -4.74 4.29 21.76
C ASP A 56 -3.51 4.54 20.89
N LEU A 57 -3.62 5.36 19.83
CA LEU A 57 -2.52 5.56 18.88
C LEU A 57 -1.31 6.21 19.55
N ALA A 58 -1.53 7.12 20.50
CA ALA A 58 -0.45 7.80 21.20
C ALA A 58 0.44 6.83 21.99
N ASP A 59 -0.17 5.81 22.59
CA ASP A 59 0.56 4.80 23.37
C ASP A 59 1.26 3.78 22.46
N ILE A 60 0.70 3.50 21.28
CA ILE A 60 1.27 2.52 20.36
C ILE A 60 2.38 3.11 19.48
N VAL A 61 2.30 4.40 19.13
CA VAL A 61 3.33 5.08 18.32
C VAL A 61 4.54 5.46 19.17
N ARG A 62 4.40 5.54 20.49
CA ARG A 62 5.53 5.80 21.39
C ARG A 62 6.42 4.57 21.48
N PRO A 63 7.70 4.66 21.05
CA PRO A 63 8.63 3.55 21.17
C PRO A 63 8.75 3.20 22.65
N HIS A 64 8.43 1.97 23.02
CA HIS A 64 8.70 1.48 24.36
C HIS A 64 10.23 1.30 24.48
N PRO A 65 10.89 1.78 25.54
CA PRO A 65 12.36 1.73 25.65
C PRO A 65 12.97 0.32 25.54
N VAL A 66 12.15 -0.71 25.74
CA VAL A 66 12.53 -2.12 25.74
C VAL A 66 12.41 -2.76 24.35
N ASP A 67 11.66 -2.17 23.42
CA ASP A 67 11.35 -2.74 22.09
C ASP A 67 12.05 -1.99 20.96
N ARG A 68 13.39 -1.85 21.05
CA ARG A 68 14.17 -1.06 20.06
C ARG A 68 14.16 -1.64 18.65
N ASP A 69 13.90 -2.94 18.51
CA ASP A 69 13.96 -3.65 17.23
C ASP A 69 12.56 -3.85 16.61
N PHE A 70 11.51 -3.32 17.24
CA PHE A 70 10.16 -3.41 16.72
C PHE A 70 9.95 -2.44 15.56
N ILE A 71 9.61 -2.99 14.39
CA ILE A 71 9.17 -2.24 13.22
C ILE A 71 7.79 -2.77 12.82
N ASN A 72 6.84 -1.87 12.62
CA ASN A 72 5.50 -2.22 12.16
C ASN A 72 4.96 -1.16 11.21
N THR A 73 4.02 -1.53 10.36
CA THR A 73 3.33 -0.58 9.47
C THR A 73 1.94 -0.30 10.03
N ALA A 74 1.69 0.95 10.41
CA ALA A 74 0.38 1.46 10.79
C ALA A 74 -0.38 1.91 9.54
N LEU A 75 -1.61 1.43 9.36
CA LEU A 75 -2.53 1.87 8.33
C LEU A 75 -3.67 2.65 8.98
N VAL A 76 -3.78 3.93 8.66
CA VAL A 76 -4.86 4.82 9.12
C VAL A 76 -5.92 4.90 8.04
N LEU A 77 -7.10 4.35 8.35
CA LEU A 77 -8.28 4.34 7.50
C LEU A 77 -9.20 5.50 7.89
N THR A 78 -9.59 6.32 6.93
CA THR A 78 -10.46 7.48 7.14
C THR A 78 -11.68 7.40 6.23
N ASP A 79 -12.89 7.46 6.79
CA ASP A 79 -14.13 7.53 5.99
C ASP A 79 -14.50 9.00 5.72
N ALA A 80 -14.42 9.41 4.46
CA ALA A 80 -14.85 10.74 4.02
C ALA A 80 -16.32 10.77 3.57
N GLY A 81 -17.01 9.62 3.53
CA GLY A 81 -18.40 9.49 3.10
C GLY A 81 -19.44 9.77 4.19
N GLY A 82 -19.04 9.76 5.47
CA GLY A 82 -19.89 10.13 6.61
C GLY A 82 -20.89 9.08 7.07
N ARG A 83 -20.97 7.91 6.42
CA ARG A 83 -21.92 6.83 6.76
C ARG A 83 -21.30 5.74 7.62
N GLY A 84 -19.98 5.72 7.72
CA GLY A 84 -19.24 4.59 8.26
C GLY A 84 -19.21 3.43 7.27
N SER A 85 -18.17 2.61 7.38
CA SER A 85 -17.97 1.50 6.45
C SER A 85 -17.17 0.36 7.05
N VAL A 86 -17.35 -0.83 6.50
CA VAL A 86 -16.50 -1.98 6.80
C VAL A 86 -15.39 -2.02 5.76
N THR A 87 -14.15 -2.07 6.23
CA THR A 87 -12.97 -2.21 5.40
C THR A 87 -12.32 -3.56 5.66
N TYR A 88 -12.25 -4.41 4.63
CA TYR A 88 -11.63 -5.73 4.69
C TYR A 88 -10.19 -5.63 4.20
N CYS A 89 -9.24 -6.14 4.97
CA CYS A 89 -7.82 -6.07 4.67
C CYS A 89 -7.21 -7.48 4.58
N VAL A 90 -6.33 -7.66 3.60
CA VAL A 90 -5.55 -8.88 3.42
C VAL A 90 -4.08 -8.52 3.31
N ALA A 91 -3.25 -9.21 4.09
CA ALA A 91 -1.80 -9.12 4.03
C ALA A 91 -1.25 -10.17 3.07
N TYR A 92 -0.37 -9.73 2.18
CA TYR A 92 0.32 -10.56 1.19
C TYR A 92 1.84 -10.47 1.40
N ASN A 93 2.53 -11.59 1.33
CA ASN A 93 4.00 -11.62 1.34
C ASN A 93 4.58 -11.15 -0.01
N GLN A 94 5.92 -11.12 -0.13
CA GLN A 94 6.61 -10.76 -1.39
C GLN A 94 6.29 -11.68 -2.59
N ARG A 95 5.87 -12.93 -2.33
CA ARG A 95 5.47 -13.89 -3.38
C ARG A 95 4.02 -13.69 -3.84
N GLY A 96 3.25 -12.86 -3.13
CA GLY A 96 1.82 -12.67 -3.38
C GLY A 96 0.92 -13.66 -2.66
N ASP A 97 1.45 -14.51 -1.76
CA ASP A 97 0.63 -15.41 -0.94
C ASP A 97 -0.07 -14.61 0.17
N ALA A 98 -1.35 -14.87 0.39
CA ALA A 98 -2.08 -14.29 1.51
C ALA A 98 -1.63 -14.95 2.83
N ILE A 99 -1.09 -14.14 3.74
CA ILE A 99 -0.59 -14.59 5.05
C ILE A 99 -1.54 -14.25 6.20
N GLY A 100 -2.53 -13.39 5.95
CA GLY A 100 -3.30 -12.77 7.01
C GLY A 100 -4.51 -12.00 6.51
N ARG A 101 -5.57 -11.94 7.33
CA ARG A 101 -6.84 -11.26 7.00
C ARG A 101 -7.49 -10.68 8.24
N GLY A 102 -8.14 -9.55 8.09
CA GLY A 102 -8.96 -8.94 9.13
C GLY A 102 -9.82 -7.83 8.56
N PHE A 103 -10.72 -7.29 9.36
CA PHE A 103 -11.56 -6.17 8.94
C PHE A 103 -11.68 -5.13 10.05
N SER A 104 -11.97 -3.88 9.67
CA SER A 104 -12.22 -2.81 10.63
C SER A 104 -13.48 -2.02 10.26
N LYS A 105 -14.27 -1.67 11.27
CA LYS A 105 -15.43 -0.78 11.12
C LYS A 105 -14.98 0.67 11.31
N VAL A 106 -14.85 1.37 10.19
CA VAL A 106 -14.48 2.79 10.14
C VAL A 106 -15.75 3.61 10.41
N PRO A 107 -15.81 4.41 11.48
CA PRO A 107 -16.97 5.26 11.74
C PRO A 107 -17.08 6.38 10.70
N GLY A 108 -18.30 6.87 10.46
CA GLY A 108 -18.56 7.95 9.51
C GLY A 108 -17.87 9.24 9.91
N ASN A 109 -17.14 9.87 8.97
CA ASN A 109 -16.28 11.04 9.23
C ASN A 109 -15.22 10.76 10.32
N GLY A 110 -14.89 9.50 10.53
CA GLY A 110 -13.98 9.08 11.56
C GLY A 110 -12.81 8.28 11.01
N VAL A 111 -12.01 7.80 11.94
CA VAL A 111 -10.69 7.23 11.69
C VAL A 111 -10.53 5.92 12.45
N ARG A 112 -9.82 4.97 11.84
CA ARG A 112 -9.40 3.72 12.47
C ARG A 112 -7.95 3.44 12.12
N VAL A 113 -7.25 2.79 13.04
CA VAL A 113 -5.88 2.36 12.81
C VAL A 113 -5.82 0.84 12.81
N VAL A 114 -5.12 0.29 11.83
CA VAL A 114 -4.86 -1.14 11.69
C VAL A 114 -3.36 -1.32 11.59
N PHE A 115 -2.77 -2.16 12.45
CA PHE A 115 -1.37 -2.53 12.25
C PHE A 115 -1.27 -3.72 11.31
N ALA A 116 -0.18 -3.77 10.57
CA ALA A 116 0.12 -4.92 9.74
C ALA A 116 0.23 -6.21 10.57
N SER A 117 0.75 -6.13 11.79
CA SER A 117 0.84 -7.26 12.72
C SER A 117 -0.51 -7.87 13.11
N ASP A 118 -1.58 -7.08 13.04
CA ASP A 118 -2.93 -7.53 13.39
C ASP A 118 -3.47 -8.45 12.31
N LEU A 119 -3.04 -8.24 11.07
CA LEU A 119 -3.45 -9.05 9.94
C LEU A 119 -2.65 -10.34 9.88
N SER A 120 -1.34 -10.30 10.17
CA SER A 120 -0.46 -11.48 10.15
C SER A 120 -0.48 -12.30 11.43
N ASN A 121 -1.33 -11.98 12.41
CA ASN A 121 -1.35 -12.59 13.74
C ASN A 121 0.02 -12.54 14.44
N GLY A 122 0.74 -11.43 14.26
CA GLY A 122 2.05 -11.19 14.87
C GLY A 122 3.23 -11.85 14.18
N VAL A 123 3.03 -12.46 13.01
CA VAL A 123 4.12 -13.00 12.19
C VAL A 123 4.81 -11.87 11.42
N ASP A 124 6.14 -11.87 11.43
CA ASP A 124 6.96 -10.92 10.68
C ASP A 124 6.85 -11.17 9.19
N PHE A 125 6.72 -10.10 8.41
CA PHE A 125 6.70 -10.21 6.96
C PHE A 125 7.08 -8.91 6.25
N LEU A 126 7.56 -9.11 5.02
CA LEU A 126 7.72 -8.06 4.02
C LEU A 126 6.72 -8.31 2.90
N GLY A 127 6.03 -7.27 2.44
CA GLY A 127 5.07 -7.43 1.36
C GLY A 127 4.13 -6.24 1.21
N LYS A 128 2.83 -6.52 1.07
CA LYS A 128 1.81 -5.49 0.88
C LYS A 128 0.51 -5.84 1.60
N ILE A 129 -0.21 -4.83 2.05
CA ILE A 129 -1.62 -4.94 2.48
C ILE A 129 -2.50 -4.40 1.36
N ARG A 130 -3.60 -5.11 1.09
CA ARG A 130 -4.70 -4.61 0.25
C ARG A 130 -5.96 -4.56 1.09
N CYS A 131 -6.55 -3.37 1.19
CA CYS A 131 -7.84 -3.18 1.85
C CYS A 131 -8.91 -2.81 0.82
N LYS A 132 -10.13 -3.31 1.03
CA LYS A 132 -11.30 -3.05 0.21
C LYS A 132 -12.46 -2.61 1.10
N SER A 133 -13.12 -1.53 0.71
CA SER A 133 -14.34 -1.02 1.34
C SER A 133 -15.39 -0.75 0.27
N ARG A 134 -16.67 -0.84 0.62
CA ARG A 134 -17.79 -0.49 -0.27
C ARG A 134 -18.06 1.03 -0.30
N ASP A 135 -17.56 1.77 0.67
CA ASP A 135 -17.70 3.24 0.75
C ASP A 135 -16.37 3.96 0.44
N ARG A 136 -16.38 5.29 0.61
CA ARG A 136 -15.23 6.17 0.34
C ARG A 136 -14.28 6.23 1.53
N VAL A 137 -13.54 5.14 1.72
CA VAL A 137 -12.46 5.07 2.71
C VAL A 137 -11.13 5.38 2.03
N SER A 138 -10.33 6.25 2.63
CA SER A 138 -8.96 6.53 2.20
C SER A 138 -7.99 6.01 3.25
N GLY A 139 -6.83 5.54 2.79
CA GLY A 139 -5.72 5.09 3.64
C GLY A 139 -4.55 6.06 3.62
N THR A 140 -3.93 6.24 4.77
CA THR A 140 -2.54 6.72 4.93
C THR A 140 -1.76 5.69 5.72
N ALA A 141 -0.45 5.61 5.54
CA ALA A 141 0.32 4.58 6.21
C ALA A 141 1.67 5.08 6.68
N TYR A 142 2.11 4.56 7.81
CA TYR A 142 3.33 4.98 8.48
C TYR A 142 4.10 3.75 8.95
N ILE A 143 5.41 3.79 8.81
CA ILE A 143 6.32 2.84 9.46
C ILE A 143 6.59 3.38 10.86
N VAL A 144 6.32 2.55 11.86
CA VAL A 144 6.44 2.83 13.29
C VAL A 144 7.50 1.90 13.85
N GLY A 145 8.49 2.46 14.56
CA GLY A 145 9.54 1.73 15.25
C GLY A 145 10.40 2.68 16.06
N ALA A 146 11.73 2.56 15.97
CA ALA A 146 12.64 3.56 16.55
C ALA A 146 12.43 4.97 15.98
N ASP A 147 12.07 5.04 14.69
CA ASP A 147 11.73 6.26 13.96
C ASP A 147 10.31 6.17 13.35
N PHE A 148 9.76 7.32 12.97
CA PHE A 148 8.47 7.45 12.29
C PHE A 148 8.68 7.93 10.85
N SER A 149 8.24 7.15 9.86
CA SER A 149 8.32 7.51 8.44
C SER A 149 7.00 7.29 7.74
N ASP A 150 6.60 8.23 6.90
CA ASP A 150 5.48 8.04 5.96
C ASP A 150 5.84 6.98 4.90
N THR A 151 4.86 6.24 4.42
CA THR A 151 5.01 5.28 3.31
C THR A 151 3.99 5.52 2.22
N ARG A 152 4.33 5.12 1.00
CA ARG A 152 3.46 5.35 -0.17
C ARG A 152 2.18 4.53 -0.04
N VAL A 153 1.04 5.20 -0.19
CA VAL A 153 -0.27 4.55 -0.26
C VAL A 153 -0.89 4.77 -1.64
N HIS A 154 -1.34 3.68 -2.24
CA HIS A 154 -2.14 3.71 -3.45
C HIS A 154 -3.61 3.63 -3.08
N ASN A 155 -4.31 4.76 -3.15
CA ASN A 155 -5.75 4.85 -2.98
C ASN A 155 -6.42 4.85 -4.37
N LEU A 156 -7.30 3.88 -4.60
CA LEU A 156 -8.13 3.80 -5.80
C LEU A 156 -9.60 3.86 -5.37
N HIS A 157 -10.30 4.90 -5.80
CA HIS A 157 -11.72 5.08 -5.58
C HIS A 157 -12.47 4.83 -6.88
N ASP A 158 -13.43 3.91 -6.87
CA ASP A 158 -14.29 3.61 -8.02
C ASP A 158 -15.78 3.62 -7.62
N ARG A 159 -16.66 3.17 -8.53
CA ARG A 159 -18.10 3.06 -8.24
C ARG A 159 -18.44 1.87 -7.33
N ALA A 160 -17.56 0.89 -7.23
CA ALA A 160 -17.72 -0.31 -6.41
C ALA A 160 -17.19 -0.11 -4.98
N GLY A 161 -16.42 0.96 -4.74
CA GLY A 161 -15.96 1.38 -3.42
C GLY A 161 -14.54 1.94 -3.45
N SER A 162 -13.74 1.54 -2.46
CA SER A 162 -12.34 1.97 -2.32
C SER A 162 -11.40 0.78 -2.19
N VAL A 163 -10.29 0.82 -2.90
CA VAL A 163 -9.18 -0.13 -2.79
C VAL A 163 -7.93 0.63 -2.34
N ILE A 164 -7.32 0.18 -1.26
CA ILE A 164 -6.14 0.78 -0.66
C ILE A 164 -5.02 -0.25 -0.73
N SER A 165 -3.86 0.10 -1.26
CA SER A 165 -2.69 -0.77 -1.26
C SER A 165 -1.46 -0.08 -0.69
N VAL A 166 -0.78 -0.77 0.23
CA VAL A 166 0.31 -0.23 1.04
C VAL A 166 1.46 -1.24 1.07
N PRO A 167 2.72 -0.85 0.81
CA PRO A 167 3.87 -1.69 1.07
C PRO A 167 4.16 -1.75 2.57
N VAL A 168 4.52 -2.93 3.06
CA VAL A 168 4.54 -3.22 4.50
C VAL A 168 5.83 -3.91 4.90
N VAL A 169 6.32 -3.51 6.08
CA VAL A 169 7.38 -4.17 6.81
C VAL A 169 6.95 -4.41 8.25
N ILE A 170 7.21 -5.61 8.74
CA ILE A 170 7.15 -5.97 10.16
C ILE A 170 8.42 -6.71 10.54
N SER A 171 9.00 -6.32 11.67
CA SER A 171 10.10 -7.02 12.34
C SER A 171 9.88 -6.92 13.85
N ARG A 172 10.11 -8.01 14.58
CA ARG A 172 10.08 -8.04 16.05
C ARG A 172 11.42 -8.46 16.63
#